data_AF-A0A6I2TYG8-F1
#
_entry.id   AF-A0A6I2TYG8-F1
#
_cell.length_a   1.000
_cell.length_b   1.000
_cell.length_c   1.000
_cell.angle_alpha   90.00
_cell.angle_beta   90.00
_cell.angle_gamma   90.00
#
_symmetry.space_group_name_H-M   'P 1'
#
loop_
_entity.id
_entity.type
_entity.pdbx_description
1 polymer ?
#
loop_
_entity_poly.entity_id
_entity_poly.type
_entity_poly.pdbx_seq_one_letter_code
_entity_poly.pdbx_strand_id
1 'polypeptide(L)'
;MSTTIKTKSSASIRIDTDLLNILKSNAKRDNRSLSNYLETILFEIIPQKSIDRTEGICQGLREVKMIKEGKLKAKSADDLFDEL
;
A
#
# COMPACT_ATOMS: atom_id res chain seq x y z
N MET A 1 -14.13 -10.78 -12.96
CA MET A 1 -13.08 -9.90 -12.41
C MET A 1 -12.25 -9.38 -13.57
N SER A 2 -12.19 -8.06 -13.78
CA SER A 2 -11.31 -7.45 -14.78
C SER A 2 -9.91 -7.31 -14.18
N THR A 3 -8.98 -8.19 -14.55
CA THR A 3 -7.56 -8.03 -14.23
C THR A 3 -7.00 -6.98 -15.18
N THR A 4 -7.13 -5.70 -14.81
CA THR A 4 -6.43 -4.64 -15.54
C THR A 4 -4.93 -4.85 -15.35
N ILE A 5 -4.29 -5.47 -16.35
CA ILE A 5 -2.84 -5.61 -16.40
C ILE A 5 -2.28 -4.19 -16.47
N LYS A 6 -1.71 -3.70 -15.36
CA LYS A 6 -0.96 -2.44 -15.38
C LYS A 6 0.22 -2.64 -16.33
N THR A 7 0.21 -1.91 -17.44
CA THR A 7 1.27 -1.98 -18.44
C THR A 7 2.56 -1.46 -17.82
N LYS A 8 3.63 -2.26 -17.86
CA LYS A 8 4.97 -1.81 -17.47
C LYS A 8 5.65 -1.16 -18.68
N SER A 9 6.26 -0.01 -18.47
CA SER A 9 7.09 0.66 -19.49
C SER A 9 8.56 0.54 -19.11
N SER A 10 9.43 0.44 -20.11
CA SER A 10 10.89 0.43 -19.90
C SER A 10 11.44 1.86 -19.91
N ALA A 11 12.43 2.10 -19.04
CA ALA A 11 13.20 3.33 -19.00
C ALA A 11 14.69 2.98 -18.90
N SER A 12 15.55 3.78 -19.53
CA SER A 12 17.00 3.67 -19.43
C SER A 12 17.54 4.84 -18.63
N ILE A 13 18.32 4.54 -17.59
CA ILE A 13 18.86 5.53 -16.66
C ILE A 13 20.36 5.29 -16.54
N ARG A 14 21.16 6.36 -16.62
CA ARG A 14 22.59 6.31 -16.33
C ARG A 14 22.79 6.51 -14.83
N ILE A 15 23.54 5.60 -14.22
CA ILE A 15 23.78 5.56 -12.77
C ILE A 15 25.27 5.34 -12.57
N ASP A 16 25.82 5.97 -11.53
CA ASP A 16 27.18 5.69 -11.08
C ASP A 16 27.39 4.19 -10.81
N THR A 17 28.59 3.68 -11.11
CA THR A 17 28.88 2.24 -11.06
C THR A 17 28.88 1.71 -9.63
N ASP A 18 29.40 2.49 -8.67
CA ASP A 18 29.44 2.09 -7.27
C ASP A 18 28.03 2.09 -6.69
N LEU A 19 27.23 3.10 -7.05
CA LEU A 19 25.80 3.13 -6.70
C LEU A 19 25.05 1.92 -7.27
N LEU A 20 25.30 1.54 -8.53
CA LEU A 20 24.68 0.35 -9.14
C LEU A 20 25.04 -0.93 -8.37
N ASN A 21 26.28 -1.05 -7.89
CA ASN A 21 26.73 -2.22 -7.12
C ASN A 21 26.06 -2.31 -5.75
N ILE A 22 25.89 -1.18 -5.07
CA ILE A 22 25.15 -1.10 -3.81
C ILE A 22 23.69 -1.51 -4.02
N LEU A 23 23.02 -0.97 -5.05
CA LEU A 23 21.63 -1.29 -5.38
C LEU A 23 21.43 -2.78 -5.69
N LYS A 24 22.35 -3.40 -6.44
CA LYS A 24 22.33 -4.85 -6.70
C LYS A 24 22.51 -5.68 -5.43
N SER A 25 23.39 -5.25 -4.54
CA SER A 25 23.66 -5.95 -3.28
C SER A 25 22.45 -5.90 -2.35
N ASN A 26 21.77 -4.75 -2.28
CA ASN A 26 20.53 -4.62 -1.52
C ASN A 26 19.39 -5.42 -2.12
N ALA A 27 19.19 -5.38 -3.45
CA ALA A 27 18.17 -6.19 -4.12
C ALA A 27 18.33 -7.69 -3.81
N LYS A 28 19.57 -8.20 -3.82
CA LYS A 28 19.87 -9.59 -3.43
C LYS A 28 19.55 -9.87 -1.96
N ARG A 29 19.91 -8.95 -1.05
CA ARG A 29 19.60 -9.07 0.38
C ARG A 29 18.10 -9.21 0.63
N ASP A 30 17.29 -8.53 -0.17
CA ASP A 30 15.83 -8.53 -0.08
C ASP A 30 15.16 -9.64 -0.91
N ASN A 31 15.96 -10.52 -1.53
CA ASN A 31 15.49 -11.59 -2.43
C ASN A 31 14.60 -11.07 -3.58
N ARG A 32 15.01 -9.95 -4.20
CA ARG A 32 14.30 -9.27 -5.29
C ARG A 32 15.19 -9.05 -6.50
N SER A 33 14.58 -8.90 -7.68
CA SER A 33 15.31 -8.44 -8.87
C SER A 33 15.66 -6.95 -8.73
N LEU A 34 16.73 -6.49 -9.38
CA LEU A 34 17.10 -5.07 -9.38
C LEU A 34 15.96 -4.18 -9.88
N SER A 35 15.25 -4.60 -10.92
CA SER A 35 14.12 -3.87 -11.48
C SER A 35 12.98 -3.70 -10.46
N ASN A 36 12.59 -4.79 -9.80
CA ASN A 36 11.56 -4.75 -8.76
C ASN A 36 11.98 -3.93 -7.53
N TYR A 37 13.24 -4.04 -7.13
CA TYR A 37 13.81 -3.27 -6.02
C TYR A 37 13.79 -1.76 -6.31
N LEU A 38 14.21 -1.36 -7.51
CA LEU A 38 14.17 0.05 -7.94
C LEU A 38 12.74 0.58 -8.02
N GLU A 39 11.81 -0.19 -8.57
CA GLU A 39 10.40 0.19 -8.64
C GLU A 39 9.80 0.41 -7.24
N THR A 40 10.19 -0.41 -6.26
CA THR A 40 9.76 -0.26 -4.85
C THR A 40 10.26 1.06 -4.26
N ILE A 41 11.56 1.34 -4.38
CA ILE A 41 12.15 2.59 -3.87
C ILE A 41 11.51 3.81 -4.54
N LEU A 42 11.37 3.78 -5.87
CA LEU A 42 10.77 4.88 -6.62
C LEU A 42 9.32 5.11 -6.22
N PHE A 43 8.57 4.04 -5.94
CA PHE A 43 7.19 4.12 -5.49
C PHE A 43 7.05 4.75 -4.10
N GLU A 44 8.00 4.53 -3.20
CA GLU A 44 8.02 5.13 -1.86
C GLU A 44 8.34 6.64 -1.89
N ILE A 45 9.18 7.07 -2.83
CA ILE A 45 9.61 8.47 -2.94
C ILE A 45 8.53 9.33 -3.61
N ILE A 46 7.74 8.76 -4.53
CA ILE A 46 6.64 9.49 -5.16
C ILE A 46 5.60 9.78 -4.07
N PRO A 47 5.23 11.06 -3.84
CA PRO A 47 4.15 11.39 -2.91
C PRO A 47 2.91 10.61 -3.30
N GLN A 48 2.57 9.61 -2.49
CA GLN A 48 1.31 8.92 -2.66
C GLN A 48 0.24 9.98 -2.42
N LYS A 49 -0.65 10.18 -3.40
CA LYS A 49 -1.87 10.93 -3.16
C LYS A 49 -2.54 10.22 -1.99
N SER A 50 -2.45 10.80 -0.79
CA SER A 50 -3.06 10.22 0.39
C SER A 50 -4.51 10.02 0.03
N ILE A 51 -4.97 8.77 0.07
CA ILE A 51 -6.41 8.52 0.00
C ILE A 51 -6.96 9.25 1.21
N ASP A 52 -7.73 10.30 0.98
CA ASP A 52 -8.40 10.99 2.07
C ASP A 52 -9.43 10.03 2.64
N ARG A 53 -9.05 9.38 3.75
CA ARG A 53 -9.90 8.44 4.49
C ARG A 53 -10.62 9.14 5.64
N THR A 54 -10.51 10.48 5.75
CA THR A 54 -11.05 11.24 6.88
C THR A 54 -12.54 11.00 7.04
N GLU A 55 -13.28 11.00 5.94
CA GLU A 55 -14.72 10.73 5.98
C GLU A 55 -15.04 9.32 6.51
N GLY A 56 -14.38 8.29 5.99
CA GLY A 56 -14.56 6.91 6.44
C GLY A 56 -14.18 6.69 7.91
N ILE A 57 -13.10 7.34 8.36
CA ILE A 57 -12.66 7.30 9.76
C ILE A 57 -13.69 8.01 10.66
N CYS A 58 -14.13 9.21 10.28
CA CYS A 58 -15.15 9.95 11.03
C CYS A 58 -16.46 9.16 11.13
N GLN A 59 -16.84 8.48 10.06
CA GLN A 59 -18.03 7.62 10.04
C GLN A 59 -17.89 6.45 11.00
N GLY A 60 -16.78 5.70 10.93
CA GLY A 60 -16.52 4.59 11.87
C GLY A 60 -16.49 5.05 13.34
N LEU A 61 -15.89 6.20 13.63
CA LEU A 61 -15.88 6.77 14.99
C LEU A 61 -17.29 7.15 15.49
N ARG A 62 -18.17 7.65 14.60
CA ARG A 62 -19.57 7.93 14.96
C ARG A 62 -20.33 6.64 15.28
N GLU A 63 -20.12 5.58 14.50
CA GLU A 63 -20.74 4.27 14.74
C GLU A 63 -20.31 3.68 16.08
N VAL A 64 -19.01 3.71 16.38
CA VAL A 64 -18.47 3.29 17.69
C VAL A 64 -19.10 4.07 18.84
N LYS A 65 -19.27 5.40 18.69
CA LYS A 65 -19.96 6.23 19.68
C LYS A 65 -21.42 5.80 19.86
N MET A 66 -22.15 5.54 18.77
CA MET A 66 -23.54 5.08 18.83
C MET A 66 -23.68 3.69 19.47
N ILE A 67 -22.74 2.78 19.23
CA ILE A 67 -22.68 1.47 19.92
C ILE A 67 -22.52 1.67 21.42
N LYS A 68 -21.57 2.52 21.84
CA LYS A 68 -21.34 2.83 23.25
C LYS A 68 -22.57 3.44 23.94
N GLU A 69 -23.33 4.25 23.19
CA GLU A 69 -24.59 4.85 23.66
C GLU A 69 -25.80 3.89 23.58
N GLY A 70 -25.60 2.64 23.15
CA GLY A 70 -26.66 1.64 23.00
C GLY A 70 -27.64 1.90 21.84
N LYS A 71 -27.32 2.84 20.96
CA LYS A 71 -28.14 3.24 19.79
C LYS A 71 -27.90 2.37 18.57
N LEU A 72 -26.79 1.62 18.55
CA LEU A 72 -26.44 0.69 17.49
C LEU A 72 -25.96 -0.64 18.10
N LYS A 73 -26.29 -1.76 17.48
CA LYS A 73 -25.75 -3.07 17.88
C LYS A 73 -24.37 -3.25 17.26
N ALA A 74 -23.41 -3.70 18.08
CA ALA A 74 -22.12 -4.14 17.56
C ALA A 74 -22.32 -5.39 16.69
N LYS A 75 -21.60 -5.47 15.57
CA LYS A 75 -21.46 -6.71 14.81
C LYS A 75 -20.62 -7.72 15.61
N SER A 76 -20.85 -9.01 15.38
CA SER A 76 -19.95 -10.03 15.92
C SER A 76 -18.62 -10.01 15.16
N ALA A 77 -17.60 -10.67 15.72
CA ALA A 77 -16.33 -10.82 15.03
C ALA A 77 -16.49 -11.61 13.72
N ASP A 78 -17.34 -12.64 13.73
CA ASP A 78 -17.58 -13.50 12.56
C ASP A 78 -18.25 -12.70 11.42
N ASP A 79 -19.27 -11.90 11.73
CA ASP A 79 -19.92 -11.03 10.75
C ASP A 79 -18.94 -10.02 10.13
N LEU A 80 -17.95 -9.57 10.90
CA LEU A 80 -16.93 -8.64 10.41
C LEU A 80 -15.95 -9.35 9.47
N PHE A 81 -15.57 -10.59 9.76
CA PHE A 81 -14.65 -11.35 8.91
C PHE A 81 -15.27 -11.74 7.56
N ASP A 82 -16.59 -11.94 7.50
CA ASP A 82 -17.29 -12.20 6.24
C ASP A 82 -17.34 -10.97 5.30
N GLU A 83 -17.12 -9.77 5.83
CA GLU A 83 -17.17 -8.50 5.08
C GLU A 83 -15.79 -7.98 4.60
N LEU A 84 -14.69 -8.60 5.06
CA LEU A 84 -13.30 -8.20 4.78
C LEU A 84 -12.66 -9.03 3.66
#